data_AF-A0A532EPG4-F1
#
_entry.id   AF-A0A532EPG4-F1
#
_cell.length_a   1.000
_cell.length_b   1.000
_cell.length_c   1.000
_cell.angle_alpha   90.00
_cell.angle_beta   90.00
_cell.angle_gamma   90.00
#
_symmetry.space_group_name_H-M   'P 1'
#
loop_
_entity.id
_entity.type
_entity.pdbx_description
1 polymer ?
#
loop_
_entity_poly.entity_id
_entity_poly.type
_entity_poly.pdbx_seq_one_letter_code
_entity_poly.pdbx_strand_id
1 'polypeptide(L)'
;MAEGLPRSPDGLTIMIGPMNSFYDERPQDDPQLVIAKEGRTDFTAKRDGLIYFRYAYSGFSAALPPIDVAIVRGGSSIPLYVKGKTSFEDWRKMLTDMPGAPFVEMISERVAITATRKVYMRAPQDDPAEILDTLEQILGWYDALSGLDGSSKLHRASRLRMHYQQDTVTPPKVFDDGIYMYAGNYFIGAPGSNMGDLLDVNKLRQAWSIWHETGHMYQQQDWTWGEIVETTVNIYSLNAQAHFGHPSRLKERDDSTGKTPLDLAARYLARKTRDFDNEKQMRVSADDDDELWARLVMFDQLRRGLGEDFYPKLHRYYREHPLDDANEQNAVMVQTFILRASTVANQDLTRFFSDWGLHIEQETADRLKRLNLPPADSQLSRVGLNVASR
;
A
#
# COMPACT_ATOMS: atom_id res chain seq x y z
N MET A 1 0.88 -14.56 9.44
CA MET A 1 1.56 -14.25 8.16
C MET A 1 1.27 -15.40 7.21
N ALA A 2 0.53 -15.14 6.13
CA ALA A 2 0.47 -16.08 5.01
C ALA A 2 1.90 -16.40 4.59
N GLU A 3 2.28 -17.67 4.57
CA GLU A 3 3.55 -18.09 3.98
C GLU A 3 3.50 -17.68 2.52
N GLY A 4 4.11 -16.55 2.16
CA GLY A 4 4.19 -16.10 0.78
C GLY A 4 4.75 -17.21 -0.11
N LEU A 5 4.47 -17.16 -1.43
CA LEU A 5 4.84 -18.17 -2.44
C LEU A 5 6.00 -19.04 -1.99
N PRO A 6 5.81 -20.37 -1.86
CA PRO A 6 6.85 -21.27 -1.38
C PRO A 6 8.14 -21.02 -2.17
N ARG A 7 9.30 -21.13 -1.50
CA ARG A 7 10.63 -20.88 -2.09
C ARG A 7 10.72 -21.56 -3.46
N SER A 8 10.47 -20.78 -4.51
CA SER A 8 10.57 -21.25 -5.88
C SER A 8 12.05 -21.47 -6.16
N PRO A 9 12.42 -22.63 -6.72
CA PRO A 9 13.81 -22.90 -7.04
C PRO A 9 14.32 -21.94 -8.11
N ASP A 10 15.63 -21.72 -8.11
CA ASP A 10 16.31 -20.84 -9.04
C ASP A 10 15.92 -21.13 -10.50
N GLY A 11 15.62 -20.08 -11.26
CA GLY A 11 15.33 -20.18 -12.68
C GLY A 11 13.89 -19.81 -13.02
N LEU A 12 13.35 -20.44 -14.06
CA LEU A 12 12.02 -20.13 -14.58
C LEU A 12 10.96 -21.01 -13.91
N THR A 13 10.03 -20.40 -13.21
CA THR A 13 8.82 -21.04 -12.70
C THR A 13 7.60 -20.54 -13.46
N ILE A 14 6.82 -21.47 -13.98
CA ILE A 14 5.52 -21.22 -14.59
C ILE A 14 4.48 -21.28 -13.47
N MET A 15 3.65 -20.25 -13.38
CA MET A 15 2.56 -20.13 -12.42
C MET A 15 1.24 -20.23 -13.17
N ILE A 16 0.32 -21.08 -12.70
CA ILE A 16 -1.00 -21.26 -13.31
C ILE A 16 -2.07 -21.02 -12.26
N GLY A 17 -2.96 -20.08 -12.55
CA GLY A 17 -3.99 -19.67 -11.59
C GLY A 17 -3.61 -18.41 -10.83
N PRO A 18 -4.60 -17.78 -10.18
CA PRO A 18 -4.36 -16.57 -9.42
C PRO A 18 -3.59 -16.89 -8.13
N MET A 19 -2.77 -15.93 -7.66
CA MET A 19 -2.61 -15.74 -6.21
C MET A 19 -3.83 -14.99 -5.73
N ASN A 20 -4.83 -15.69 -5.22
CA ASN A 20 -6.03 -15.06 -4.69
C ASN A 20 -6.44 -15.77 -3.41
N SER A 21 -6.31 -15.09 -2.28
CA SER A 21 -7.21 -15.16 -1.14
C SER A 21 -6.65 -14.24 -0.06
N PHE A 22 -7.50 -13.47 0.60
CA PHE A 22 -7.21 -12.89 1.92
C PHE A 22 -8.08 -13.55 3.01
N TYR A 23 -9.11 -14.30 2.59
CA TYR A 23 -10.12 -14.90 3.45
C TYR A 23 -10.12 -16.41 3.24
N ASP A 24 -9.95 -17.16 4.33
CA ASP A 24 -9.82 -18.62 4.33
C ASP A 24 -8.83 -19.11 3.26
N GLU A 25 -7.60 -18.60 3.29
CA GLU A 25 -6.50 -19.08 2.42
C GLU A 25 -6.39 -20.61 2.52
N ARG A 26 -6.71 -21.32 1.45
CA ARG A 26 -6.45 -22.76 1.34
C ARG A 26 -5.31 -22.97 0.35
N PRO A 27 -4.45 -23.97 0.55
CA PRO A 27 -3.36 -24.27 -0.40
C PRO A 27 -3.81 -24.54 -1.84
N GLN A 28 -5.09 -24.84 -2.06
CA GLN A 28 -5.69 -24.99 -3.40
C GLN A 28 -6.04 -23.66 -4.08
N ASP A 29 -6.05 -22.56 -3.33
CA ASP A 29 -6.28 -21.21 -3.80
C ASP A 29 -4.95 -20.59 -4.32
N ASP A 30 -3.79 -21.16 -3.99
CA ASP A 30 -2.45 -20.81 -4.52
C ASP A 30 -2.19 -21.28 -5.96
N PRO A 31 -1.45 -20.50 -6.77
CA PRO A 31 -1.12 -20.88 -8.14
C PRO A 31 -0.38 -22.20 -8.18
N GLN A 32 -0.73 -23.05 -9.16
CA GLN A 32 0.09 -24.22 -9.46
C GLN A 32 1.47 -23.74 -9.94
N LEU A 33 2.52 -24.20 -9.28
CA LEU A 33 3.89 -23.93 -9.67
C LEU A 33 4.46 -25.09 -10.48
N VAL A 34 5.06 -24.79 -11.62
CA VAL A 34 5.79 -25.74 -12.47
C VAL A 34 7.18 -25.19 -12.75
N ILE A 35 8.20 -25.93 -12.34
CA ILE A 35 9.60 -25.57 -12.62
C ILE A 35 9.88 -25.86 -14.09
N ALA A 36 10.17 -24.83 -14.86
CA ALA A 36 10.57 -24.99 -16.25
C ALA A 36 12.04 -25.35 -16.35
N LYS A 37 12.34 -26.17 -17.35
CA LYS A 37 13.70 -26.53 -17.76
C LYS A 37 13.99 -25.96 -19.13
N GLU A 38 15.27 -25.73 -19.41
CA GLU A 38 15.73 -25.35 -20.74
C GLU A 38 15.24 -26.39 -21.79
N GLY A 39 14.88 -25.88 -22.97
CA GLY A 39 14.22 -26.68 -24.00
C GLY A 39 12.73 -26.83 -23.73
N ARG A 40 12.25 -28.07 -23.61
CA ARG A 40 10.82 -28.37 -23.58
C ARG A 40 10.33 -28.78 -22.19
N THR A 41 9.31 -28.07 -21.71
CA THR A 41 8.56 -28.41 -20.50
C THR A 41 7.11 -28.74 -20.88
N ASP A 42 6.67 -29.99 -20.68
CA ASP A 42 5.27 -30.39 -20.80
C ASP A 42 4.68 -30.57 -19.39
N PHE A 43 3.47 -30.06 -19.16
CA PHE A 43 2.74 -30.25 -17.91
C PHE A 43 1.23 -30.24 -18.18
N THR A 44 0.46 -30.74 -17.22
CA THR A 44 -1.01 -30.62 -17.20
C THR A 44 -1.39 -29.63 -16.10
N ALA A 45 -2.18 -28.62 -16.45
CA ALA A 45 -2.76 -27.71 -15.47
C ALA A 45 -3.76 -28.48 -14.60
N LYS A 46 -3.57 -28.42 -13.28
CA LYS A 46 -4.45 -29.01 -12.27
C LYS A 46 -5.60 -28.06 -11.88
N ARG A 47 -5.54 -26.82 -12.34
CA ARG A 47 -6.53 -25.77 -12.13
C ARG A 47 -6.55 -24.78 -13.29
N ASP A 48 -7.64 -24.03 -13.39
CA ASP A 48 -7.81 -22.97 -14.37
C ASP A 48 -7.13 -21.67 -13.93
N GLY A 49 -6.74 -20.85 -14.92
CA GLY A 49 -6.33 -19.46 -14.73
C GLY A 49 -5.23 -19.02 -15.69
N LEU A 50 -4.75 -17.79 -15.49
CA LEU A 50 -3.70 -17.20 -16.32
C LEU A 50 -2.35 -17.89 -16.06
N ILE A 51 -1.50 -17.87 -17.09
CA ILE A 51 -0.13 -18.35 -17.02
C ILE A 51 0.79 -17.15 -16.82
N TYR A 52 1.55 -17.16 -15.73
CA TYR A 52 2.61 -16.19 -15.48
C TYR A 52 3.97 -16.88 -15.45
N PHE A 53 5.01 -16.13 -15.80
CA PHE A 53 6.39 -16.58 -15.73
C PHE A 53 7.13 -15.80 -14.66
N ARG A 54 7.55 -16.50 -13.61
CA ARG A 54 8.44 -15.97 -12.59
C ARG A 54 9.86 -16.43 -12.90
N TYR A 55 10.70 -15.48 -13.29
CA TYR A 55 12.10 -15.74 -13.58
C TYR A 55 13.00 -14.99 -12.60
N ALA A 56 13.42 -15.69 -11.54
CA ALA A 56 14.17 -15.12 -10.43
C ALA A 56 15.10 -16.16 -9.80
N TYR A 57 16.21 -15.69 -9.21
CA TYR A 57 16.98 -16.50 -8.26
C TYR A 57 16.29 -16.45 -6.89
N SER A 58 16.37 -17.55 -6.14
CA SER A 58 16.06 -17.58 -4.72
C SER A 58 16.88 -16.50 -3.99
N GLY A 59 16.19 -15.71 -3.16
CA GLY A 59 16.80 -14.57 -2.47
C GLY A 59 16.97 -13.29 -3.31
N PHE A 60 16.51 -13.24 -4.57
CA PHE A 60 16.50 -12.03 -5.41
C PHE A 60 17.87 -11.32 -5.54
N SER A 61 18.95 -12.09 -5.43
CA SER A 61 20.33 -11.59 -5.22
C SER A 61 21.01 -11.10 -6.50
N ALA A 62 20.53 -11.50 -7.67
CA ALA A 62 21.14 -11.16 -8.96
C ALA A 62 20.10 -10.98 -10.08
N ALA A 63 20.46 -10.17 -11.08
CA ALA A 63 19.75 -10.11 -12.34
C ALA A 63 20.11 -11.33 -13.20
N LEU A 64 19.09 -11.97 -13.77
CA LEU A 64 19.25 -13.09 -14.69
C LEU A 64 19.41 -12.59 -16.14
N PRO A 65 20.15 -13.30 -17.01
CA PRO A 65 20.19 -12.98 -18.44
C PRO A 65 18.80 -13.15 -19.07
N PRO A 66 18.42 -12.37 -20.10
CA PRO A 66 17.13 -12.54 -20.75
C PRO A 66 16.99 -13.96 -21.33
N ILE A 67 15.77 -14.49 -21.28
CA ILE A 67 15.40 -15.79 -21.85
C ILE A 67 14.20 -15.65 -22.78
N ASP A 68 14.16 -16.48 -23.80
CA ASP A 68 13.01 -16.59 -24.69
C ASP A 68 12.12 -17.75 -24.26
N VAL A 69 10.82 -17.50 -24.18
CA VAL A 69 9.81 -18.49 -23.82
C VAL A 69 8.73 -18.52 -24.89
N ALA A 70 8.44 -19.72 -25.41
CA ALA A 70 7.40 -19.94 -26.39
C ALA A 70 6.39 -20.98 -25.88
N ILE A 71 5.11 -20.61 -25.81
CA ILE A 71 4.02 -21.55 -25.57
C ILE A 71 3.68 -22.20 -26.91
N VAL A 72 4.15 -23.44 -27.12
CA VAL A 72 4.02 -24.14 -28.42
C VAL A 72 2.62 -24.73 -28.62
N ARG A 73 1.95 -25.16 -27.55
CA ARG A 73 0.61 -25.76 -27.59
C ARG A 73 -0.09 -25.67 -26.23
N GLY A 74 -1.42 -25.68 -26.26
CA GLY A 74 -2.27 -25.66 -25.05
C GLY A 74 -2.58 -24.24 -24.56
N GLY A 75 -3.63 -24.13 -23.75
CA GLY A 75 -4.15 -22.84 -23.29
C GLY A 75 -4.98 -22.10 -24.35
N SER A 76 -5.40 -20.89 -24.02
CA SER A 76 -6.10 -19.97 -24.91
C SER A 76 -5.59 -18.56 -24.65
N SER A 77 -5.49 -17.74 -25.70
CA SER A 77 -5.06 -16.35 -25.57
C SER A 77 -6.16 -15.50 -24.92
N ILE A 78 -5.73 -14.44 -24.23
CA ILE A 78 -6.60 -13.40 -23.69
C ILE A 78 -6.20 -12.04 -24.30
N PRO A 79 -7.11 -11.05 -24.29
CA PRO A 79 -6.72 -9.66 -24.55
C PRO A 79 -5.67 -9.20 -23.54
N LEU A 80 -4.46 -8.90 -24.03
CA LEU A 80 -3.34 -8.39 -23.25
C LEU A 80 -2.88 -7.04 -23.82
N TYR A 81 -3.09 -5.96 -23.09
CA TYR A 81 -2.53 -4.66 -23.41
C TYR A 81 -1.15 -4.50 -22.80
N VAL A 82 -0.14 -4.20 -23.62
CA VAL A 82 1.22 -3.90 -23.15
C VAL A 82 1.54 -2.46 -23.50
N LYS A 83 1.70 -1.60 -22.49
CA LYS A 83 2.01 -0.18 -22.67
C LYS A 83 3.24 0.02 -23.55
N GLY A 84 3.12 0.89 -24.55
CA GLY A 84 4.18 1.16 -25.53
C GLY A 84 4.35 0.10 -26.64
N LYS A 85 3.58 -0.99 -26.62
CA LYS A 85 3.59 -2.02 -27.67
C LYS A 85 2.22 -2.24 -28.31
N THR A 86 1.17 -2.29 -27.52
CA THR A 86 -0.21 -2.48 -27.99
C THR A 86 -0.82 -1.11 -28.28
N SER A 87 -1.34 -0.89 -29.49
CA SER A 87 -2.12 0.32 -29.79
C SER A 87 -3.54 0.20 -29.23
N PHE A 88 -4.24 1.33 -29.03
CA PHE A 88 -5.64 1.32 -28.63
C PHE A 88 -6.56 0.64 -29.67
N GLU A 89 -6.18 0.68 -30.96
CA GLU A 89 -6.90 -0.05 -32.01
C GLU A 89 -6.70 -1.56 -31.89
N ASP A 90 -5.47 -2.03 -31.74
CA ASP A 90 -5.16 -3.45 -31.53
C ASP A 90 -5.84 -3.98 -30.27
N TRP A 91 -5.88 -3.16 -29.22
CA TRP A 91 -6.60 -3.48 -27.98
C TRP A 91 -8.07 -3.78 -28.23
N ARG A 92 -8.79 -2.85 -28.88
CA ARG A 92 -10.21 -3.04 -29.23
C ARG A 92 -10.42 -4.21 -30.17
N LYS A 93 -9.48 -4.45 -31.09
CA LYS A 93 -9.50 -5.61 -31.97
C LYS A 93 -9.40 -6.91 -31.18
N MET A 94 -8.46 -7.04 -30.24
CA MET A 94 -8.32 -8.23 -29.39
C MET A 94 -9.60 -8.49 -28.57
N LEU A 95 -10.21 -7.44 -28.01
CA LEU A 95 -11.48 -7.56 -27.27
C LEU A 95 -12.62 -8.10 -28.14
N THR A 96 -12.61 -7.76 -29.43
CA THR A 96 -13.61 -8.20 -30.42
C THR A 96 -13.33 -9.62 -30.92
N ASP A 97 -12.07 -9.93 -31.23
CA ASP A 97 -11.65 -11.22 -31.76
C ASP A 97 -11.70 -12.34 -30.70
N MET A 98 -11.60 -11.98 -29.41
CA MET A 98 -11.57 -12.92 -28.28
C MET A 98 -12.78 -12.73 -27.34
N PRO A 99 -14.03 -12.91 -27.82
CA PRO A 99 -15.23 -12.62 -27.02
C PRO A 99 -15.41 -13.60 -25.84
N GLY A 100 -14.84 -14.81 -25.94
CA GLY A 100 -14.89 -15.85 -24.91
C GLY A 100 -13.78 -15.79 -23.87
N ALA A 101 -12.87 -14.80 -23.94
CA ALA A 101 -11.79 -14.69 -22.96
C ALA A 101 -12.35 -14.40 -21.55
N PRO A 102 -11.95 -15.15 -20.51
CA PRO A 102 -12.46 -14.96 -19.16
C PRO A 102 -11.91 -13.68 -18.50
N PHE A 103 -10.69 -13.30 -18.86
CA PHE A 103 -9.98 -12.15 -18.31
C PHE A 103 -9.49 -11.22 -19.41
N VAL A 104 -9.20 -10.00 -18.99
CA VAL A 104 -8.39 -9.02 -19.71
C VAL A 104 -7.20 -8.66 -18.83
N GLU A 105 -6.07 -8.36 -19.44
CA GLU A 105 -4.88 -7.92 -18.69
C GLU A 105 -4.26 -6.68 -19.33
N MET A 106 -3.85 -5.73 -18.49
CA MET A 106 -3.15 -4.53 -18.92
C MET A 106 -1.86 -4.42 -18.10
N ILE A 107 -0.72 -4.28 -18.79
CA ILE A 107 0.59 -4.21 -18.14
C ILE A 107 1.40 -3.01 -18.63
N SER A 108 2.16 -2.45 -17.70
CA SER A 108 3.21 -1.47 -17.96
C SER A 108 4.56 -1.98 -17.43
N GLU A 109 5.55 -1.09 -17.28
CA GLU A 109 6.80 -1.44 -16.60
C GLU A 109 6.57 -1.73 -15.11
N ARG A 110 5.70 -0.93 -14.46
CA ARG A 110 5.51 -0.95 -13.01
C ARG A 110 4.17 -1.51 -12.54
N VAL A 111 3.20 -1.69 -13.42
CA VAL A 111 1.82 -2.06 -13.06
C VAL A 111 1.37 -3.26 -13.87
N ALA A 112 0.58 -4.13 -13.24
CA ALA A 112 -0.26 -5.12 -13.89
C ALA A 112 -1.70 -4.99 -13.35
N ILE A 113 -2.68 -5.06 -14.24
CA ILE A 113 -4.11 -5.06 -13.89
C ILE A 113 -4.74 -6.29 -14.52
N THR A 114 -5.31 -7.17 -13.70
CA THR A 114 -6.04 -8.35 -14.17
C THR A 114 -7.50 -8.23 -13.73
N ALA A 115 -8.39 -8.11 -14.70
CA ALA A 115 -9.83 -8.02 -14.47
C ALA A 115 -10.58 -9.09 -15.25
N THR A 116 -11.74 -9.52 -14.76
CA THR A 116 -12.64 -10.32 -15.58
C THR A 116 -13.10 -9.50 -16.78
N ARG A 117 -13.22 -10.14 -17.94
CA ARG A 117 -13.73 -9.47 -19.15
C ARG A 117 -15.10 -8.84 -18.89
N LYS A 118 -15.95 -9.49 -18.09
CA LYS A 118 -17.27 -8.99 -17.70
C LYS A 118 -17.22 -7.64 -16.98
N VAL A 119 -16.29 -7.46 -16.02
CA VAL A 119 -16.13 -6.18 -15.31
C VAL A 119 -15.59 -5.13 -16.25
N TYR A 120 -14.54 -5.45 -17.02
CA TYR A 120 -13.96 -4.52 -17.99
C TYR A 120 -14.98 -4.01 -19.01
N MET A 121 -15.80 -4.90 -19.58
CA MET A 121 -16.80 -4.52 -20.57
C MET A 121 -17.92 -3.61 -20.02
N ARG A 122 -18.06 -3.51 -18.69
CA ARG A 122 -19.02 -2.61 -18.01
C ARG A 122 -18.40 -1.29 -17.57
N ALA A 123 -17.07 -1.23 -17.48
CA ALA A 123 -16.35 0.01 -17.22
C ALA A 123 -16.43 0.95 -18.44
N PRO A 124 -16.05 2.23 -18.30
CA PRO A 124 -16.06 3.19 -19.41
C PRO A 124 -15.21 2.78 -20.62
N GLN A 125 -14.26 1.85 -20.43
CA GLN A 125 -13.25 1.45 -21.41
C GLN A 125 -12.36 2.63 -21.82
N ASP A 126 -11.95 3.42 -20.83
CA ASP A 126 -10.93 4.44 -20.98
C ASP A 126 -9.64 3.85 -21.58
N ASP A 127 -8.78 4.72 -22.13
CA ASP A 127 -7.51 4.29 -22.72
C ASP A 127 -6.66 3.54 -21.66
N PRO A 128 -6.31 2.25 -21.89
CA PRO A 128 -5.43 1.51 -21.01
C PRO A 128 -4.11 2.21 -20.70
N ALA A 129 -3.58 3.01 -21.65
CA ALA A 129 -2.40 3.82 -21.39
C ALA A 129 -2.63 4.81 -20.26
N GLU A 130 -3.76 5.53 -20.26
CA GLU A 130 -4.07 6.56 -19.27
C GLU A 130 -4.32 5.97 -17.88
N ILE A 131 -4.99 4.81 -17.80
CA ILE A 131 -5.17 4.07 -16.54
C ILE A 131 -3.79 3.69 -15.96
N LEU A 132 -2.92 3.08 -16.78
CA LEU A 132 -1.59 2.67 -16.36
C LEU A 132 -0.69 3.87 -16.01
N ASP A 133 -0.75 4.96 -16.78
CA ASP A 133 -0.05 6.22 -16.48
C ASP A 133 -0.48 6.82 -15.14
N THR A 134 -1.78 6.78 -14.83
CA THR A 134 -2.31 7.31 -13.57
C THR A 134 -1.83 6.49 -12.38
N LEU A 135 -1.82 5.16 -12.48
CA LEU A 135 -1.26 4.30 -11.43
C LEU A 135 0.26 4.49 -11.29
N GLU A 136 1.00 4.61 -12.39
CA GLU A 136 2.45 4.87 -12.35
C GLU A 136 2.78 6.22 -11.69
N GLN A 137 1.95 7.25 -11.88
CA GLN A 137 2.09 8.53 -11.18
C GLN A 137 1.90 8.37 -9.67
N ILE A 138 0.86 7.64 -9.24
CA ILE A 138 0.61 7.34 -7.82
C ILE A 138 1.82 6.61 -7.22
N LEU A 139 2.32 5.57 -7.90
CA LEU A 139 3.51 4.84 -7.45
C LEU A 139 4.74 5.76 -7.36
N GLY A 140 4.92 6.69 -8.31
CA GLY A 140 5.99 7.68 -8.25
C GLY A 140 5.91 8.61 -7.04
N TRP A 141 4.70 9.04 -6.65
CA TRP A 141 4.50 9.83 -5.43
C TRP A 141 4.79 9.03 -4.17
N TYR A 142 4.46 7.74 -4.17
CA TYR A 142 4.70 6.87 -3.03
C TYR A 142 6.19 6.54 -2.89
N ASP A 143 6.89 6.30 -4.01
CA ASP A 143 8.35 6.19 -4.02
C ASP A 143 9.00 7.43 -3.40
N ALA A 144 8.57 8.63 -3.82
CA ALA A 144 9.10 9.88 -3.31
C ALA A 144 8.85 10.03 -1.80
N LEU A 145 7.62 9.77 -1.34
CA LEU A 145 7.25 9.80 0.07
C LEU A 145 8.04 8.78 0.92
N SER A 146 8.33 7.61 0.36
CA SER A 146 9.16 6.58 0.98
C SER A 146 10.67 6.83 0.79
N GLY A 147 11.11 7.90 0.14
CA GLY A 147 12.52 8.21 -0.10
C GLY A 147 13.24 7.21 -1.03
N LEU A 148 12.52 6.64 -2.00
CA LEU A 148 13.05 5.72 -3.00
C LEU A 148 13.54 6.48 -4.25
N ASP A 149 14.65 7.19 -4.10
CA ASP A 149 15.24 8.10 -5.10
C ASP A 149 16.20 7.44 -6.12
N GLY A 150 16.48 6.15 -5.98
CA GLY A 150 17.41 5.40 -6.83
C GLY A 150 18.90 5.67 -6.57
N SER A 151 19.25 6.41 -5.51
CA SER A 151 20.65 6.74 -5.16
C SER A 151 21.50 5.50 -4.80
N SER A 152 20.86 4.41 -4.42
CA SER A 152 21.49 3.11 -4.15
C SER A 152 20.54 1.94 -4.43
N LYS A 153 21.06 0.71 -4.38
CA LYS A 153 20.20 -0.49 -4.46
C LYS A 153 19.17 -0.57 -3.32
N LEU A 154 19.46 0.04 -2.17
CA LEU A 154 18.58 0.09 -0.99
C LEU A 154 17.53 1.20 -1.07
N HIS A 155 17.76 2.21 -1.91
CA HIS A 155 16.87 3.37 -2.07
C HIS A 155 16.23 3.43 -3.45
N ARG A 156 16.20 2.33 -4.20
CA ARG A 156 15.48 2.26 -5.48
C ARG A 156 14.10 1.65 -5.27
N ALA A 157 13.13 2.10 -6.05
CA ALA A 157 11.84 1.43 -6.16
C ALA A 157 12.00 -0.04 -6.56
N SER A 158 11.04 -0.87 -6.14
CA SER A 158 10.99 -2.27 -6.55
C SER A 158 10.91 -2.38 -8.07
N ARG A 159 11.61 -3.37 -8.63
CA ARG A 159 11.51 -3.72 -10.06
C ARG A 159 10.34 -4.64 -10.35
N LEU A 160 9.63 -5.09 -9.31
CA LEU A 160 8.41 -5.88 -9.44
C LEU A 160 7.24 -4.95 -9.77
N ARG A 161 6.25 -5.49 -10.48
CA ARG A 161 5.03 -4.75 -10.78
C ARG A 161 4.11 -4.73 -9.56
N MET A 162 3.45 -3.60 -9.35
CA MET A 162 2.25 -3.56 -8.53
C MET A 162 1.12 -4.25 -9.29
N HIS A 163 0.58 -5.33 -8.72
CA HIS A 163 -0.45 -6.12 -9.38
C HIS A 163 -1.81 -5.85 -8.75
N TYR A 164 -2.71 -5.20 -9.48
CA TYR A 164 -4.11 -5.03 -9.12
C TYR A 164 -4.92 -6.15 -9.75
N GLN A 165 -5.53 -7.00 -8.93
CA GLN A 165 -6.19 -8.21 -9.39
C GLN A 165 -7.62 -8.27 -8.88
N GLN A 166 -8.55 -8.59 -9.78
CA GLN A 166 -9.92 -8.84 -9.37
C GLN A 166 -9.97 -10.14 -8.56
N ASP A 167 -10.51 -10.07 -7.35
CA ASP A 167 -10.83 -11.25 -6.57
C ASP A 167 -12.07 -11.94 -7.18
N THR A 168 -11.88 -13.21 -7.55
CA THR A 168 -12.92 -14.07 -8.12
C THR A 168 -13.16 -15.34 -7.30
N VAL A 169 -12.49 -15.48 -6.15
CA VAL A 169 -12.54 -16.70 -5.32
C VAL A 169 -13.22 -16.45 -3.98
N THR A 170 -13.06 -15.25 -3.41
CA THR A 170 -13.71 -14.88 -2.16
C THR A 170 -15.23 -14.78 -2.38
N PRO A 171 -16.06 -15.43 -1.53
CA PRO A 171 -17.51 -15.36 -1.65
C PRO A 171 -18.01 -13.91 -1.56
N PRO A 172 -18.96 -13.47 -2.43
CA PRO A 172 -19.45 -12.09 -2.45
C PRO A 172 -19.90 -11.55 -1.09
N LYS A 173 -20.54 -12.41 -0.27
CA LYS A 173 -21.01 -12.06 1.08
C LYS A 173 -19.90 -11.56 2.03
N VAL A 174 -18.65 -11.90 1.78
CA VAL A 174 -17.51 -11.43 2.59
C VAL A 174 -17.21 -9.96 2.30
N PHE A 175 -17.51 -9.50 1.08
CA PHE A 175 -17.40 -8.09 0.70
C PHE A 175 -18.61 -7.27 1.15
N ASP A 176 -19.75 -7.92 1.41
CA ASP A 176 -20.93 -7.25 1.99
C ASP A 176 -20.66 -6.74 3.43
N ASP A 177 -19.62 -7.26 4.10
CA ASP A 177 -19.14 -6.77 5.41
C ASP A 177 -18.29 -5.48 5.31
N GLY A 178 -18.27 -4.83 4.14
CA GLY A 178 -17.62 -3.52 3.93
C GLY A 178 -16.17 -3.59 3.45
N ILE A 179 -15.65 -4.79 3.14
CA ILE A 179 -14.32 -4.96 2.57
C ILE A 179 -14.31 -4.47 1.13
N TYR A 180 -13.70 -3.31 0.92
CA TYR A 180 -13.77 -2.61 -0.36
C TYR A 180 -12.63 -3.05 -1.30
N MET A 181 -11.42 -3.19 -0.79
CA MET A 181 -10.25 -3.80 -1.44
C MET A 181 -9.34 -4.35 -0.32
N TYR A 182 -8.24 -5.02 -0.67
CA TYR A 182 -7.25 -5.47 0.30
C TYR A 182 -5.87 -5.59 -0.32
N ALA A 183 -4.82 -5.38 0.47
CA ALA A 183 -3.44 -5.65 0.10
C ALA A 183 -2.98 -7.00 0.66
N GLY A 184 -2.55 -7.89 -0.23
CA GLY A 184 -1.94 -9.17 0.12
C GLY A 184 -0.47 -9.22 -0.24
N ASN A 185 0.19 -10.33 0.11
CA ASN A 185 1.49 -10.61 -0.47
C ASN A 185 1.36 -10.67 -2.00
N TYR A 186 2.22 -9.94 -2.71
CA TYR A 186 2.34 -9.91 -4.18
C TYR A 186 1.25 -9.18 -4.99
N PHE A 187 0.07 -8.92 -4.43
CA PHE A 187 -1.04 -8.31 -5.17
C PHE A 187 -1.96 -7.47 -4.28
N ILE A 188 -2.71 -6.57 -4.92
CA ILE A 188 -3.85 -5.85 -4.36
C ILE A 188 -5.12 -6.48 -4.93
N GLY A 189 -5.95 -7.04 -4.07
CA GLY A 189 -7.21 -7.68 -4.45
C GLY A 189 -8.38 -6.71 -4.42
N ALA A 190 -9.29 -6.85 -5.38
CA ALA A 190 -10.50 -6.02 -5.46
C ALA A 190 -11.73 -6.82 -5.87
N PRO A 191 -12.89 -6.64 -5.20
CA PRO A 191 -14.16 -7.12 -5.72
C PRO A 191 -14.53 -6.40 -7.03
N GLY A 192 -15.49 -6.94 -7.76
CA GLY A 192 -15.79 -6.51 -9.13
C GLY A 192 -16.20 -5.03 -9.29
N SER A 193 -16.92 -4.45 -8.32
CA SER A 193 -17.27 -3.02 -8.31
C SER A 193 -16.03 -2.13 -8.27
N ASN A 194 -15.13 -2.45 -7.37
CA ASN A 194 -13.91 -1.70 -7.07
C ASN A 194 -12.88 -1.81 -8.20
N MET A 195 -12.77 -3.00 -8.78
CA MET A 195 -12.03 -3.16 -10.03
C MET A 195 -12.62 -2.27 -11.13
N GLY A 196 -13.96 -2.13 -11.20
CA GLY A 196 -14.61 -1.18 -12.11
C GLY A 196 -14.20 0.27 -11.88
N ASP A 197 -14.06 0.71 -10.62
CA ASP A 197 -13.61 2.06 -10.29
C ASP A 197 -12.12 2.27 -10.60
N LEU A 198 -11.28 1.24 -10.48
CA LEU A 198 -9.88 1.28 -10.91
C LEU A 198 -9.74 1.41 -12.44
N LEU A 199 -10.68 0.83 -13.19
CA LEU A 199 -10.74 0.86 -14.65
C LEU A 199 -11.39 2.13 -15.23
N ASP A 200 -11.81 3.05 -14.37
CA ASP A 200 -12.35 4.37 -14.71
C ASP A 200 -11.35 5.42 -14.24
N VAL A 201 -10.70 6.12 -15.17
CA VAL A 201 -9.60 7.05 -14.86
C VAL A 201 -10.09 8.16 -13.94
N ASN A 202 -11.31 8.66 -14.13
CA ASN A 202 -11.84 9.76 -13.33
C ASN A 202 -12.12 9.31 -11.90
N LYS A 203 -12.63 8.09 -11.70
CA LYS A 203 -12.82 7.52 -10.37
C LYS A 203 -11.51 7.15 -9.71
N LEU A 204 -10.57 6.55 -10.43
CA LEU A 204 -9.23 6.23 -9.93
C LEU A 204 -8.52 7.46 -9.34
N ARG A 205 -8.69 8.62 -9.98
CA ARG A 205 -8.19 9.93 -9.50
C ARG A 205 -8.93 10.50 -8.29
N GLN A 206 -9.90 9.78 -7.73
CA GLN A 206 -10.70 10.18 -6.56
C GLN A 206 -10.84 9.06 -5.51
N ALA A 207 -10.45 7.83 -5.86
CA ALA A 207 -10.73 6.64 -5.07
C ALA A 207 -9.74 6.46 -3.91
N TRP A 208 -10.09 6.99 -2.74
CA TRP A 208 -9.31 6.84 -1.50
C TRP A 208 -8.95 5.38 -1.20
N SER A 209 -9.87 4.44 -1.42
CA SER A 209 -9.64 3.01 -1.21
C SER A 209 -8.50 2.46 -2.07
N ILE A 210 -8.43 2.83 -3.35
CA ILE A 210 -7.35 2.38 -4.24
C ILE A 210 -6.00 2.94 -3.76
N TRP A 211 -5.98 4.21 -3.35
CA TRP A 211 -4.78 4.85 -2.82
C TRP A 211 -4.32 4.21 -1.51
N HIS A 212 -5.27 3.90 -0.63
CA HIS A 212 -5.07 3.26 0.65
C HIS A 212 -4.47 1.87 0.49
N GLU A 213 -5.07 0.98 -0.30
CA GLU A 213 -4.49 -0.35 -0.53
C GLU A 213 -3.13 -0.30 -1.22
N THR A 214 -2.94 0.65 -2.14
CA THR A 214 -1.63 0.88 -2.75
C THR A 214 -0.60 1.30 -1.69
N GLY A 215 -1.03 2.05 -0.67
CA GLY A 215 -0.19 2.51 0.43
C GLY A 215 0.24 1.39 1.36
N HIS A 216 -0.61 0.39 1.61
CA HIS A 216 -0.26 -0.79 2.40
C HIS A 216 0.98 -1.50 1.83
N MET A 217 1.13 -1.52 0.50
CA MET A 217 2.30 -2.10 -0.17
C MET A 217 3.61 -1.31 0.02
N TYR A 218 3.55 -0.10 0.60
CA TYR A 218 4.69 0.76 0.92
C TYR A 218 4.92 0.93 2.43
N GLN A 219 3.98 0.52 3.29
CA GLN A 219 4.14 0.63 4.74
C GLN A 219 5.37 -0.15 5.23
N GLN A 220 6.18 0.52 6.05
CA GLN A 220 7.34 -0.12 6.67
C GLN A 220 6.94 -0.69 8.02
N GLN A 221 7.09 -2.00 8.16
CA GLN A 221 6.75 -2.77 9.36
C GLN A 221 7.46 -2.23 10.61
N ASP A 222 8.74 -1.85 10.52
CA ASP A 222 9.59 -1.41 11.63
C ASP A 222 9.06 -0.21 12.44
N TRP A 223 8.10 0.55 11.91
CA TRP A 223 7.42 1.63 12.65
C TRP A 223 5.91 1.61 12.49
N THR A 224 5.34 0.48 12.08
CA THR A 224 3.89 0.29 11.94
C THR A 224 3.42 -0.72 12.99
N TRP A 225 3.30 -0.27 14.25
CA TRP A 225 2.77 -1.11 15.33
C TRP A 225 1.25 -1.29 15.19
N GLY A 226 0.69 -2.28 15.90
CA GLY A 226 -0.68 -2.76 15.68
C GLY A 226 -1.78 -1.68 15.64
N GLU A 227 -1.70 -0.67 16.50
CA GLU A 227 -2.70 0.40 16.62
C GLU A 227 -2.74 1.38 15.44
N ILE A 228 -1.71 1.38 14.59
CA ILE A 228 -1.54 2.40 13.53
C ILE A 228 -1.38 1.80 12.14
N VAL A 229 -1.67 0.51 11.96
CA VAL A 229 -1.66 -0.16 10.64
C VAL A 229 -2.60 0.58 9.68
N GLU A 230 -3.86 0.75 10.07
CA GLU A 230 -4.87 1.49 9.28
C GLU A 230 -4.71 3.02 9.33
N THR A 231 -3.79 3.51 10.15
CA THR A 231 -3.50 4.95 10.25
C THR A 231 -2.37 5.36 9.30
N THR A 232 -1.21 4.71 9.40
CA THR A 232 0.01 5.15 8.69
C THR A 232 -0.08 4.96 7.18
N VAL A 233 -0.86 3.99 6.71
CA VAL A 233 -1.21 3.83 5.31
C VAL A 233 -1.84 5.11 4.73
N ASN A 234 -2.62 5.83 5.53
CA ASN A 234 -3.31 7.03 5.07
C ASN A 234 -2.39 8.26 4.94
N ILE A 235 -1.11 8.18 5.34
CA ILE A 235 -0.09 9.16 4.94
C ILE A 235 0.06 9.13 3.41
N TYR A 236 0.05 7.95 2.81
CA TYR A 236 0.10 7.76 1.37
C TYR A 236 -1.20 8.23 0.70
N SER A 237 -2.37 7.87 1.25
CA SER A 237 -3.67 8.31 0.74
C SER A 237 -3.80 9.83 0.73
N LEU A 238 -3.38 10.52 1.81
CA LEU A 238 -3.34 11.98 1.87
C LEU A 238 -2.38 12.58 0.84
N ASN A 239 -1.24 11.91 0.60
CA ASN A 239 -0.27 12.35 -0.39
C ASN A 239 -0.84 12.27 -1.82
N ALA A 240 -1.46 11.16 -2.20
CA ALA A 240 -2.15 11.02 -3.49
C ALA A 240 -3.30 12.04 -3.62
N GLN A 241 -4.10 12.20 -2.57
CA GLN A 241 -5.20 13.18 -2.54
C GLN A 241 -4.70 14.61 -2.82
N ALA A 242 -3.60 15.02 -2.17
CA ALA A 242 -3.01 16.33 -2.36
C ALA A 242 -2.44 16.52 -3.77
N HIS A 243 -1.78 15.50 -4.34
CA HIS A 243 -1.24 15.55 -5.69
C HIS A 243 -2.32 15.64 -6.79
N PHE A 244 -3.48 15.05 -6.56
CA PHE A 244 -4.66 15.24 -7.42
C PHE A 244 -5.39 16.57 -7.18
N GLY A 245 -4.93 17.40 -6.23
CA GLY A 245 -5.49 18.73 -5.97
C GLY A 245 -6.79 18.72 -5.15
N HIS A 246 -7.12 17.60 -4.51
CA HIS A 246 -8.35 17.49 -3.73
C HIS A 246 -8.19 18.12 -2.33
N PRO A 247 -9.28 18.64 -1.74
CA PRO A 247 -9.28 19.05 -0.34
C PRO A 247 -8.88 17.90 0.58
N SER A 248 -8.05 18.21 1.58
CA SER A 248 -7.60 17.23 2.57
C SER A 248 -8.78 16.60 3.33
N ARG A 249 -8.85 15.28 3.36
CA ARG A 249 -9.87 14.52 4.10
C ARG A 249 -9.88 14.82 5.61
N LEU A 250 -8.73 15.21 6.16
CA LEU A 250 -8.64 15.71 7.54
C LEU A 250 -9.51 16.95 7.85
N LYS A 251 -9.98 17.66 6.81
CA LYS A 251 -10.86 18.84 6.93
C LYS A 251 -12.30 18.53 6.53
N GLU A 252 -12.58 17.33 6.06
CA GLU A 252 -13.91 16.89 5.68
C GLU A 252 -14.75 16.70 6.95
N ARG A 253 -16.00 17.16 6.92
CA ARG A 253 -16.93 16.95 8.04
C ARG A 253 -17.64 15.64 7.80
N ASP A 254 -17.62 14.80 8.82
CA ASP A 254 -18.54 13.68 8.90
C ASP A 254 -19.99 14.21 9.01
N ASP A 255 -20.88 13.70 8.16
CA ASP A 255 -22.27 14.18 8.06
C ASP A 255 -23.09 13.85 9.32
N SER A 256 -22.73 12.78 10.04
CA SER A 256 -23.48 12.31 11.20
C SER A 256 -23.13 13.09 12.48
N THR A 257 -21.85 13.39 12.68
CA THR A 257 -21.31 14.04 13.88
C THR A 257 -21.04 15.53 13.67
N GLY A 258 -20.92 15.99 12.42
CA GLY A 258 -20.49 17.33 12.04
C GLY A 258 -19.02 17.63 12.37
N LYS A 259 -18.24 16.62 12.78
CA LYS A 259 -16.84 16.74 13.20
C LYS A 259 -15.90 16.43 12.05
N THR A 260 -14.76 17.10 12.06
CA THR A 260 -13.62 16.76 11.20
C THR A 260 -12.60 15.91 11.99
N PRO A 261 -11.71 15.16 11.32
CA PRO A 261 -10.57 14.53 11.97
C PRO A 261 -9.74 15.48 12.85
N LEU A 262 -9.61 16.75 12.45
CA LEU A 262 -8.96 17.79 13.25
C LEU A 262 -9.72 18.12 14.54
N ASP A 263 -11.05 18.09 14.52
CA ASP A 263 -11.88 18.26 15.72
C ASP A 263 -11.72 17.08 16.69
N LEU A 264 -11.65 15.85 16.15
CA LEU A 264 -11.41 14.63 16.93
C LEU A 264 -10.05 14.68 17.63
N ALA A 265 -9.00 15.04 16.89
CA ALA A 265 -7.65 15.25 17.42
C ALA A 265 -7.61 16.34 18.49
N ALA A 266 -8.23 17.50 18.24
CA ALA A 266 -8.29 18.59 19.21
C ALA A 266 -9.01 18.18 20.51
N ARG A 267 -10.10 17.42 20.40
CA ARG A 267 -10.82 16.86 21.55
C ARG A 267 -9.94 15.89 22.35
N TYR A 268 -9.22 15.00 21.68
CA TYR A 268 -8.31 14.06 22.33
C TYR A 268 -7.17 14.79 23.07
N LEU A 269 -6.52 15.76 22.41
CA LEU A 269 -5.43 16.56 22.98
C LEU A 269 -5.86 17.50 24.12
N ALA A 270 -7.16 17.71 24.33
CA ALA A 270 -7.70 18.47 25.45
C ALA A 270 -7.91 17.62 26.72
N ARG A 271 -7.81 16.30 26.64
CA ARG A 271 -7.97 15.39 27.80
C ARG A 271 -6.83 15.59 28.78
N LYS A 272 -7.09 15.43 30.09
CA LYS A 272 -6.04 15.55 31.13
C LYS A 272 -5.04 14.40 31.08
N THR A 273 -5.54 13.19 30.87
CA THR A 273 -4.77 11.97 30.67
C THR A 273 -5.04 11.45 29.27
N ARG A 274 -3.97 11.03 28.59
CA ARG A 274 -3.97 10.58 27.20
C ARG A 274 -3.11 9.34 27.12
N ASP A 275 -3.62 8.35 26.42
CA ASP A 275 -2.95 7.10 26.10
C ASP A 275 -3.17 6.88 24.60
N PHE A 276 -2.10 6.94 23.81
CA PHE A 276 -2.19 6.93 22.35
C PHE A 276 -2.73 5.59 21.81
N ASP A 277 -2.37 4.50 22.49
CA ASP A 277 -2.75 3.15 22.11
C ASP A 277 -4.15 2.77 22.62
N ASN A 278 -4.84 3.68 23.32
CA ASN A 278 -6.19 3.46 23.81
C ASN A 278 -7.24 4.09 22.89
N GLU A 279 -7.71 3.32 21.91
CA GLU A 279 -8.74 3.69 20.94
C GLU A 279 -9.98 4.35 21.57
N LYS A 280 -10.42 3.86 22.74
CA LYS A 280 -11.63 4.36 23.44
C LYS A 280 -11.50 5.81 23.89
N GLN A 281 -10.27 6.31 24.05
CA GLN A 281 -10.05 7.72 24.37
C GLN A 281 -10.18 8.64 23.16
N MET A 282 -10.01 8.10 21.96
CA MET A 282 -10.02 8.82 20.69
C MET A 282 -11.36 8.74 19.97
N ARG A 283 -12.12 7.65 20.20
CA ARG A 283 -13.47 7.45 19.64
C ARG A 283 -14.54 8.37 20.25
N VAL A 284 -15.51 8.81 19.46
CA VAL A 284 -16.73 9.50 19.94
C VAL A 284 -17.79 8.46 20.30
N SER A 285 -18.04 7.48 19.43
CA SER A 285 -18.88 6.30 19.70
C SER A 285 -18.07 5.01 19.70
N ALA A 286 -18.57 3.96 20.34
CA ALA A 286 -17.84 2.69 20.47
C ALA A 286 -17.63 1.96 19.13
N ASP A 287 -18.54 2.17 18.18
CA ASP A 287 -18.60 1.49 16.88
C ASP A 287 -18.01 2.32 15.72
N ASP A 288 -17.42 3.50 16.01
CA ASP A 288 -16.80 4.38 15.01
C ASP A 288 -15.30 4.06 14.82
N ASP A 289 -14.72 4.46 13.69
CA ASP A 289 -13.29 4.38 13.35
C ASP A 289 -12.53 5.70 13.58
N ASP A 290 -13.13 6.60 14.37
CA ASP A 290 -12.64 7.94 14.73
C ASP A 290 -11.17 7.97 15.19
N GLU A 291 -10.70 6.92 15.88
CA GLU A 291 -9.33 6.82 16.36
C GLU A 291 -8.32 6.82 15.23
N LEU A 292 -8.63 6.19 14.08
CA LEU A 292 -7.74 6.14 12.92
C LEU A 292 -7.50 7.56 12.40
N TRP A 293 -8.58 8.33 12.29
CA TRP A 293 -8.57 9.71 11.83
C TRP A 293 -7.87 10.65 12.82
N ALA A 294 -8.10 10.47 14.13
CA ALA A 294 -7.42 11.24 15.16
C ALA A 294 -5.91 10.95 15.19
N ARG A 295 -5.50 9.68 15.09
CA ARG A 295 -4.09 9.26 15.02
C ARG A 295 -3.43 9.80 13.75
N LEU A 296 -4.12 9.80 12.61
CA LEU A 296 -3.60 10.32 11.35
C LEU A 296 -3.21 11.79 11.44
N VAL A 297 -3.92 12.59 12.26
CA VAL A 297 -3.55 14.00 12.50
C VAL A 297 -2.17 14.13 13.15
N MET A 298 -1.78 13.25 14.08
CA MET A 298 -0.41 13.25 14.65
C MET A 298 0.64 13.10 13.55
N PHE A 299 0.42 12.16 12.62
CA PHE A 299 1.34 11.92 11.52
C PHE A 299 1.37 13.09 10.51
N ASP A 300 0.20 13.65 10.18
CA ASP A 300 0.13 14.85 9.33
C ASP A 300 0.81 16.07 9.98
N GLN A 301 0.76 16.20 11.31
CA GLN A 301 1.46 17.26 12.04
C GLN A 301 2.98 17.15 11.93
N LEU A 302 3.54 15.93 11.98
CA LEU A 302 4.97 15.72 11.76
C LEU A 302 5.38 16.23 10.37
N ARG A 303 4.66 15.86 9.32
CA ARG A 303 4.91 16.36 7.95
C ARG A 303 4.78 17.88 7.86
N ARG A 304 3.70 18.46 8.37
CA ARG A 304 3.46 19.91 8.27
C ARG A 304 4.46 20.74 9.07
N GLY A 305 4.86 20.26 10.25
CA GLY A 305 5.72 21.02 11.16
C GLY A 305 7.21 20.78 10.96
N LEU A 306 7.61 19.62 10.45
CA LEU A 306 9.01 19.27 10.20
C LEU A 306 9.40 19.36 8.72
N GLY A 307 8.42 19.47 7.81
CA GLY A 307 8.61 19.62 6.38
C GLY A 307 8.26 18.36 5.58
N GLU A 308 8.04 18.56 4.27
CA GLU A 308 7.67 17.47 3.35
C GLU A 308 8.76 16.39 3.21
N ASP A 309 10.02 16.72 3.55
CA ASP A 309 11.14 15.79 3.48
C ASP A 309 11.31 14.91 4.73
N PHE A 310 10.48 15.10 5.78
CA PHE A 310 10.53 14.32 7.01
C PHE A 310 10.31 12.82 6.75
N TYR A 311 9.19 12.45 6.10
CA TYR A 311 8.87 11.04 5.84
C TYR A 311 9.87 10.37 4.88
N PRO A 312 10.31 10.99 3.77
CA PRO A 312 11.35 10.42 2.94
C PRO A 312 12.63 10.09 3.72
N LYS A 313 13.08 11.00 4.60
CA LYS A 313 14.27 10.77 5.45
C LYS A 313 14.02 9.68 6.49
N LEU A 314 12.83 9.65 7.11
CA LEU A 314 12.48 8.65 8.11
C LEU A 314 12.49 7.25 7.50
N HIS A 315 11.84 7.08 6.35
CA HIS A 315 11.80 5.81 5.64
C HIS A 315 13.19 5.31 5.27
N ARG A 316 14.03 6.23 4.78
CA ARG A 316 15.43 5.94 4.45
C ARG A 316 16.21 5.50 5.69
N TYR A 317 16.07 6.22 6.80
CA TYR A 317 16.75 5.90 8.05
C TYR A 317 16.40 4.49 8.53
N TYR A 318 15.12 4.10 8.48
CA TYR A 318 14.67 2.75 8.80
C TYR A 318 15.22 1.68 7.85
N ARG A 319 15.28 1.95 6.54
CA ARG A 319 15.92 1.01 5.58
C ARG A 319 17.40 0.79 5.87
N GLU A 320 18.11 1.84 6.31
CA GLU A 320 19.54 1.78 6.63
C GLU A 320 19.80 1.15 8.00
N HIS A 321 18.80 1.15 8.88
CA HIS A 321 18.89 0.65 10.25
C HIS A 321 17.65 -0.21 10.58
N PRO A 322 17.44 -1.36 9.93
CA PRO A 322 16.26 -2.17 10.17
C PRO A 322 16.16 -2.60 11.65
N LEU A 323 14.94 -2.79 12.15
CA LEU A 323 14.72 -3.51 13.40
C LEU A 323 14.89 -5.01 13.14
N ASP A 324 15.55 -5.71 14.06
CA ASP A 324 15.60 -7.18 14.00
C ASP A 324 14.21 -7.75 14.27
N ASP A 325 13.82 -8.85 13.60
CA ASP A 325 12.51 -9.51 13.76
C ASP A 325 12.14 -9.82 15.23
N ALA A 326 13.14 -10.08 16.08
CA ALA A 326 12.94 -10.32 17.53
C ALA A 326 12.48 -9.08 18.32
N ASN A 327 12.63 -7.90 17.73
CA ASN A 327 12.33 -6.59 18.32
C ASN A 327 11.03 -5.97 17.77
N GLU A 328 10.21 -6.72 17.04
CA GLU A 328 8.93 -6.26 16.47
C GLU A 328 7.78 -6.12 17.49
N GLN A 329 8.10 -6.04 18.78
CA GLN A 329 7.08 -5.78 19.80
C GLN A 329 6.61 -4.33 19.70
N ASN A 330 5.29 -4.08 19.76
CA ASN A 330 4.71 -2.74 19.65
C ASN A 330 5.42 -1.70 20.55
N ALA A 331 5.73 -2.04 21.80
CA ALA A 331 6.43 -1.15 22.72
C ALA A 331 7.83 -0.74 22.20
N VAL A 332 8.59 -1.69 21.64
CA VAL A 332 9.91 -1.44 21.06
C VAL A 332 9.79 -0.57 19.80
N MET A 333 8.81 -0.84 18.94
CA MET A 333 8.53 -0.01 17.76
C MET A 333 8.21 1.43 18.16
N VAL A 334 7.36 1.64 19.17
CA VAL A 334 7.01 2.96 19.70
C VAL A 334 8.24 3.70 20.22
N GLN A 335 9.03 3.07 21.11
CA GLN A 335 10.24 3.70 21.65
C GLN A 335 11.25 4.04 20.54
N THR A 336 11.41 3.13 19.58
CA THR A 336 12.32 3.32 18.45
C THR A 336 11.84 4.44 17.53
N PHE A 337 10.54 4.51 17.25
CA PHE A 337 9.94 5.58 16.45
C PHE A 337 10.19 6.95 17.07
N ILE A 338 9.97 7.09 18.38
CA ILE A 338 10.22 8.33 19.12
C ILE A 338 11.68 8.79 18.98
N LEU A 339 12.63 7.86 19.15
CA LEU A 339 14.06 8.14 19.02
C LEU A 339 14.46 8.49 17.58
N ARG A 340 14.02 7.69 16.60
CA ARG A 340 14.40 7.84 15.19
C ARG A 340 13.75 9.05 14.54
N ALA A 341 12.49 9.34 14.85
CA ALA A 341 11.82 10.55 14.41
C ALA A 341 12.56 11.80 14.91
N SER A 342 12.95 11.83 16.19
CA SER A 342 13.74 12.94 16.76
C SER A 342 15.10 13.10 16.09
N THR A 343 15.79 11.97 15.88
CA THR A 343 17.10 11.92 15.20
C THR A 343 17.01 12.45 13.77
N VAL A 344 16.03 11.98 12.99
CA VAL A 344 15.83 12.36 11.59
C VAL A 344 15.39 13.83 11.46
N ALA A 345 14.53 14.28 12.37
CA ALA A 345 14.11 15.68 12.45
C ALA A 345 15.24 16.62 12.90
N ASN A 346 16.32 16.06 13.48
CA ASN A 346 17.35 16.81 14.20
C ASN A 346 16.76 17.76 15.26
N GLN A 347 15.70 17.30 15.94
CA GLN A 347 14.97 18.03 16.97
C GLN A 347 14.49 17.06 18.05
N ASP A 348 14.46 17.50 19.30
CA ASP A 348 13.87 16.73 20.40
C ASP A 348 12.34 16.78 20.32
N LEU A 349 11.73 15.66 19.92
CA LEU A 349 10.27 15.48 19.81
C LEU A 349 9.62 14.91 21.09
N THR A 350 10.35 14.80 22.20
CA THR A 350 9.84 14.28 23.48
C THR A 350 8.50 14.91 23.86
N ARG A 351 8.42 16.25 23.77
CA ARG A 351 7.19 16.97 24.10
C ARG A 351 6.05 16.65 23.14
N PHE A 352 6.33 16.56 21.84
CA PHE A 352 5.30 16.26 20.83
C PHE A 352 4.67 14.89 21.09
N PHE A 353 5.48 13.85 21.32
CA PHE A 353 4.96 12.51 21.60
C PHE A 353 4.27 12.42 22.97
N SER A 354 4.78 13.13 23.98
CA SER A 354 4.12 13.24 25.29
C SER A 354 2.77 13.94 25.20
N ASP A 355 2.65 14.99 24.37
CA ASP A 355 1.40 15.69 24.12
C ASP A 355 0.37 14.73 23.50
N TRP A 356 0.79 13.84 22.60
CA TRP A 356 -0.07 12.80 22.02
C TRP A 356 -0.28 11.57 22.90
N GLY A 357 0.36 11.49 24.07
CA GLY A 357 0.15 10.40 25.02
C GLY A 357 0.86 9.09 24.65
N LEU A 358 1.91 9.14 23.81
CA LEU A 358 2.81 8.00 23.67
C LEU A 358 3.67 7.88 24.93
N HIS A 359 3.74 6.68 25.51
CA HIS A 359 4.59 6.43 26.65
C HIS A 359 6.06 6.51 26.25
N ILE A 360 6.84 7.34 26.96
CA ILE A 360 8.29 7.44 26.77
C ILE A 360 8.96 6.77 27.95
N GLU A 361 9.64 5.66 27.68
CA GLU A 361 10.39 4.95 28.71
C GLU A 361 11.62 5.76 29.14
N GLN A 362 12.07 5.54 30.38
CA GLN A 362 13.22 6.25 30.94
C GLN A 362 14.49 6.06 30.09
N GLU A 363 14.70 4.86 29.54
CA GLU A 363 15.84 4.60 28.67
C GLU A 363 15.80 5.46 27.40
N THR A 364 14.63 5.57 26.76
CA THR A 364 14.42 6.40 25.56
C THR A 364 14.63 7.87 25.88
N ALA A 365 14.09 8.36 27.00
CA ALA A 365 14.28 9.73 27.45
C ALA A 365 15.77 10.05 27.71
N ASP A 366 16.50 9.13 28.36
CA ASP A 366 17.93 9.30 28.61
C ASP A 366 18.75 9.27 27.32
N ARG A 367 18.36 8.45 26.32
CA ARG A 367 18.96 8.43 24.99
C ARG A 367 18.75 9.75 24.26
N LEU A 368 17.52 10.28 24.23
CA LEU A 368 17.20 11.56 23.60
C LEU A 368 18.01 12.71 24.22
N LYS A 369 18.09 12.74 25.56
CA LYS A 369 18.90 13.74 26.27
C LYS A 369 20.38 13.70 25.88
N ARG A 370 20.95 12.51 25.63
CA ARG A 370 22.34 12.36 25.19
C ARG A 370 22.58 12.86 23.75
N LEU A 371 21.56 12.87 22.89
CA LEU A 371 21.68 13.42 21.54
C LEU A 371 21.82 14.94 21.52
N ASN A 372 21.43 15.63 22.61
CA ASN A 372 21.55 17.09 22.77
C ASN A 372 20.93 17.87 21.58
N LEU A 373 19.75 17.41 21.11
CA LEU A 373 19.02 18.02 20.02
C LEU A 373 18.32 19.31 20.49
N PRO A 374 18.16 20.33 19.62
CA PRO A 374 17.32 21.49 19.95
C PRO A 374 15.87 21.04 20.13
N PRO A 375 15.10 21.64 21.06
CA PRO A 375 13.68 21.30 21.21
C PRO A 375 12.90 21.64 19.94
N ALA A 376 11.98 20.76 19.55
CA ALA A 376 11.02 21.05 18.50
C ALA A 376 10.06 22.20 18.89
N ASP A 377 9.32 22.73 17.91
CA ASP A 377 8.30 23.74 18.20
C ASP A 377 7.33 23.23 19.26
N SER A 378 7.20 24.04 20.31
CA SER A 378 6.30 23.89 21.44
C SER A 378 4.82 23.74 21.02
N GLN A 379 4.46 24.13 19.80
CA GLN A 379 3.11 24.05 19.22
C GLN A 379 2.97 22.97 18.15
N LEU A 380 3.97 22.09 17.97
CA LEU A 380 3.93 21.06 16.92
C LEU A 380 2.68 20.17 17.00
N SER A 381 2.27 19.79 18.22
CA SER A 381 1.04 19.01 18.49
C SER A 381 -0.27 19.78 18.21
N ARG A 382 -0.17 21.08 17.89
CA ARG A 382 -1.30 21.97 17.60
C ARG A 382 -1.35 22.41 16.14
N VAL A 383 -0.33 22.08 15.33
CA VAL A 383 -0.30 22.41 13.90
C VAL A 383 -1.56 21.89 13.21
N GLY A 384 -2.19 22.75 12.41
CA GLY A 384 -3.40 22.43 11.66
C GLY A 384 -4.69 22.35 12.48
N LEU A 385 -4.63 22.38 13.81
CA LEU A 385 -5.83 22.45 14.65
C LEU A 385 -6.34 23.89 14.66
N ASN A 386 -7.63 24.08 14.33
CA ASN A 386 -8.31 25.35 14.56
C ASN A 386 -8.55 25.52 16.06
N VAL A 387 -7.52 25.90 16.82
CA VAL A 387 -7.72 26.30 18.20
C VAL A 387 -8.35 27.68 18.16
N ALA A 388 -9.67 27.75 18.30
CA ALA A 388 -10.31 28.98 18.72
C ALA A 388 -9.67 29.35 20.07
N SER A 389 -8.77 30.33 20.04
CA SER A 389 -8.21 30.96 21.22
C SER A 389 -9.39 31.42 22.08
N ARG A 390 -9.62 30.71 23.19
CA ARG A 390 -10.51 31.16 24.26
C ARG A 390 -9.66 31.62 25.43
#